data_AF-A0A1Q9BY66-F1
#
_entry.id   AF-A0A1Q9BY66-F1
#
_cell.length_a   1.000
_cell.length_b   1.000
_cell.length_c   1.000
_cell.angle_alpha   90.00
_cell.angle_beta   90.00
_cell.angle_gamma   90.00
#
_symmetry.space_group_name_H-M   'P 1'
#
loop_
_entity.id
_entity.type
_entity.pdbx_description
1 polymer ?
#
loop_
_entity_poly.entity_id
_entity_poly.type
_entity_poly.pdbx_seq_one_letter_code
_entity_poly.pdbx_strand_id
1 'polypeptide(L)'
;MILCLLRLCELDHSGKDTNDARLRSAGFDIGQDVMRKSDSSTGQIKAMIATDVTLLVGKDFIKVPATQFLAGDWKEYTAKPVAKAVPFLDSLPVNCLEFQMGMCKARVLNQMILDETMGASHYEGLKVFLKPSRDVRATIRFEKGALQIVASTHRVDVKPTGSTMNSSICCGTVDMQRQIFDIWLSSPVQQSPTQVLHPFWVLRTSANVAECNLELTPKNHGGRRLRMDGDSWHIPIAKNSKVINPGDSLILYKPVTAAKPEPLVPEKKRVTTKQPDSSVDEPSVWAITGGMLKKSLKWLVKTKTVEDKLFVEIDKWDRAFVPFVTGKPIQLKKEKEPHHLSIKAFQELLDLRKEACDRAYNRHIREAAATAGDKEPPHRNAREADVYVAGRTVEMECPEVVFGEETMPAQRIVTIWSVKDPVLWVELTPENLDYLALFMRRGLFEHQASNPPLRRRKKLRGEEVRPIAGSPKKKNRRGRKRKMPATEEPEPVQEAESPHTPPVLAGDSESDEDVVQSILNS
;
A
#
# COMPACT_ATOMS: atom_id res chain seq x y z
N MET A 1 7.32 4.02 -28.59
CA MET A 1 8.45 4.49 -29.42
C MET A 1 9.26 5.51 -28.65
N ILE A 2 10.16 5.04 -27.79
CA ILE A 2 11.40 5.81 -27.56
C ILE A 2 12.12 5.66 -28.88
N LEU A 3 12.31 6.76 -29.60
CA LEU A 3 13.28 6.82 -30.66
C LEU A 3 14.59 6.39 -30.02
N CYS A 4 14.94 5.11 -30.15
CA CYS A 4 16.33 4.74 -30.33
C CYS A 4 16.73 5.60 -31.52
N LEU A 5 17.28 6.78 -31.24
CA LEU A 5 18.00 7.57 -32.20
C LEU A 5 19.12 6.63 -32.62
N LEU A 6 18.85 5.79 -33.62
CA LEU A 6 19.84 5.27 -34.53
C LEU A 6 20.52 6.55 -35.03
N ARG A 7 21.58 6.94 -34.33
CA ARG A 7 22.45 8.06 -34.68
C ARG A 7 23.17 7.55 -35.92
N LEU A 8 22.49 7.68 -37.07
CA LEU A 8 22.99 7.28 -38.37
C LEU A 8 24.31 8.01 -38.57
N CYS A 9 25.41 7.27 -38.63
CA CYS A 9 26.67 7.81 -39.13
C CYS A 9 26.43 8.19 -40.59
N GLU A 10 26.48 9.48 -40.89
CA GLU A 10 26.52 9.93 -42.28
C GLU A 10 27.94 9.66 -42.78
N LEU A 11 28.04 8.91 -43.88
CA LEU A 11 29.30 8.63 -44.55
C LEU A 11 29.34 9.44 -45.86
N ASP A 12 30.48 10.03 -46.17
CA ASP A 12 30.71 10.64 -47.49
C ASP A 12 30.89 9.55 -48.56
N HIS A 13 31.00 9.96 -49.83
CA HIS A 13 31.23 9.06 -50.96
C HIS A 13 32.55 8.26 -50.87
N SER A 14 33.43 8.60 -49.92
CA SER A 14 34.69 7.88 -49.64
C SER A 14 34.58 6.94 -48.44
N GLY A 15 33.42 6.85 -47.80
CA GLY A 15 33.18 6.03 -46.62
C GLY A 15 33.73 6.63 -45.32
N LYS A 16 33.99 7.95 -45.27
CA LYS A 16 34.40 8.65 -44.04
C LYS A 16 33.20 9.27 -43.35
N ASP A 17 33.21 9.19 -42.01
CA ASP A 17 32.21 9.82 -41.17
C ASP A 17 32.17 11.35 -41.40
N THR A 18 31.00 11.90 -41.69
CA THR A 18 30.78 13.36 -41.84
C THR A 18 30.17 14.00 -40.60
N ASN A 19 29.64 13.21 -39.66
CA ASN A 19 28.98 13.70 -38.45
C ASN A 19 29.62 13.21 -37.13
N ASP A 20 29.18 13.76 -36.00
CA ASP A 20 29.68 13.48 -34.64
C ASP A 20 29.05 12.22 -34.00
N ALA A 21 28.34 11.39 -34.77
CA ALA A 21 27.56 10.26 -34.26
C ALA A 21 28.41 9.24 -33.47
N ARG A 22 29.66 9.02 -33.86
CA ARG A 22 30.57 8.08 -33.16
C ARG A 22 31.03 8.60 -31.80
N LEU A 23 31.31 9.90 -31.68
CA LEU A 23 31.68 10.52 -30.40
C LEU A 23 30.51 10.45 -29.42
N ARG A 24 29.30 10.74 -29.91
CA ARG A 24 28.06 10.60 -29.17
C ARG A 24 27.77 9.16 -28.74
N SER A 25 28.07 8.19 -29.60
CA SER A 25 27.93 6.77 -29.28
C SER A 25 28.96 6.29 -28.25
N ALA A 26 30.13 6.95 -28.18
CA ALA A 26 31.13 6.73 -27.14
C ALA A 26 30.79 7.41 -25.80
N GLY A 27 29.61 8.05 -25.69
CA GLY A 27 29.13 8.66 -24.45
C GLY A 27 29.54 10.13 -24.25
N PHE A 28 30.00 10.81 -25.30
CA PHE A 28 30.36 12.23 -25.24
C PHE A 28 29.25 13.12 -25.81
N ASP A 29 28.88 14.18 -25.09
CA ASP A 29 27.89 15.16 -25.55
C ASP A 29 28.37 16.61 -25.40
N ILE A 30 27.84 17.51 -26.23
CA ILE A 30 28.13 18.95 -26.15
C ILE A 30 27.61 19.48 -24.80
N GLY A 31 28.47 20.22 -24.08
CA GLY A 31 28.21 20.73 -22.74
C GLY A 31 28.78 19.85 -21.61
N GLN A 32 29.23 18.65 -21.93
CA GLN A 32 29.80 17.74 -20.94
C GLN A 32 31.22 18.15 -20.55
N ASP A 33 31.53 18.03 -19.27
CA ASP A 33 32.88 18.18 -18.76
C ASP A 33 33.66 16.88 -18.95
N VAL A 34 34.88 16.99 -19.47
CA VAL A 34 35.77 15.86 -19.77
C VAL A 34 37.15 16.08 -19.16
N MET A 35 37.84 14.99 -18.86
CA MET A 35 39.21 15.00 -18.34
C MET A 35 40.10 14.09 -19.16
N ARG A 36 41.26 14.60 -19.54
CA ARG A 36 42.29 13.83 -20.25
C ARG A 36 43.08 12.97 -19.28
N LYS A 37 43.28 11.70 -19.61
CA LYS A 37 43.94 10.73 -18.73
C LYS A 37 45.44 10.99 -18.53
N SER A 38 46.13 11.55 -19.52
CA SER A 38 47.59 11.71 -19.50
C SER A 38 48.06 12.79 -18.52
N ASP A 39 47.34 13.91 -18.45
CA ASP A 39 47.75 15.11 -17.71
C ASP A 39 46.67 15.61 -16.74
N SER A 40 45.53 14.92 -16.64
CA SER A 40 44.36 15.32 -15.85
C SER A 40 43.81 16.71 -16.20
N SER A 41 44.09 17.21 -17.41
CA SER A 41 43.50 18.46 -17.89
C SER A 41 41.99 18.29 -18.05
N THR A 42 41.23 19.28 -17.55
CA THR A 42 39.76 19.30 -17.62
C THR A 42 39.28 20.35 -18.59
N GLY A 43 38.23 20.07 -19.36
CA GLY A 43 37.59 21.04 -20.23
C GLY A 43 36.14 20.68 -20.53
N GLN A 44 35.38 21.63 -21.06
CA GLN A 44 33.98 21.40 -21.45
C GLN A 44 33.87 21.25 -22.97
N ILE A 45 33.16 20.24 -23.45
CA ILE A 45 32.89 20.07 -24.89
C ILE A 45 31.98 21.20 -25.37
N LYS A 46 32.44 22.02 -26.33
CA LYS A 46 31.64 23.12 -26.91
C LYS A 46 31.13 22.82 -28.30
N ALA A 47 31.88 22.05 -29.08
CA ALA A 47 31.45 21.58 -30.39
C ALA A 47 32.09 20.23 -30.70
N MET A 48 31.38 19.41 -31.48
CA MET A 48 31.87 18.14 -32.01
C MET A 48 31.59 18.08 -33.50
N ILE A 49 32.60 17.70 -34.26
CA ILE A 49 32.49 17.32 -35.66
C ILE A 49 33.19 15.96 -35.84
N ALA A 50 33.07 15.33 -37.01
CA ALA A 50 33.62 13.99 -37.24
C ALA A 50 35.15 13.89 -36.99
N THR A 51 35.89 14.96 -37.31
CA THR A 51 37.36 14.97 -37.21
C THR A 51 37.88 15.50 -35.88
N ASP A 52 37.18 16.46 -35.28
CA ASP A 52 37.68 17.26 -34.17
C ASP A 52 36.60 17.55 -33.13
N VAL A 53 37.03 17.62 -31.88
CA VAL A 53 36.26 18.07 -30.72
C VAL A 53 36.85 19.40 -30.26
N THR A 54 36.00 20.43 -30.14
CA THR A 54 36.42 21.72 -29.60
C THR A 54 36.10 21.78 -28.11
N LEU A 55 37.13 21.90 -27.29
CA LEU A 55 37.05 21.98 -25.83
C LEU A 55 37.28 23.42 -25.36
N LEU A 56 36.55 23.85 -24.33
CA LEU A 56 36.88 25.03 -23.55
C LEU A 56 37.72 24.60 -22.34
N VAL A 57 39.00 24.92 -22.34
CA VAL A 57 39.94 24.62 -21.26
C VAL A 57 40.35 25.95 -20.61
N GLY A 58 39.88 26.20 -19.39
CA GLY A 58 40.03 27.51 -18.77
C GLY A 58 39.26 28.59 -19.54
N LYS A 59 39.98 29.47 -20.26
CA LYS A 59 39.40 30.51 -21.11
C LYS A 59 39.64 30.30 -22.61
N ASP A 60 40.42 29.29 -22.96
CA ASP A 60 40.88 29.06 -24.32
C ASP A 60 40.10 27.92 -24.99
N PHE A 61 39.87 28.06 -26.29
CA PHE A 61 39.26 27.03 -27.12
C PHE A 61 40.35 26.20 -27.79
N ILE A 62 40.38 24.90 -27.51
CA ILE A 62 41.36 23.96 -28.04
C ILE A 62 40.64 22.96 -28.93
N LYS A 63 41.17 22.72 -30.13
CA LYS A 63 40.70 21.64 -31.01
C LYS A 63 41.52 20.38 -30.75
N VAL A 64 40.84 19.28 -30.49
CA VAL A 64 41.42 17.97 -30.21
C VAL A 64 40.88 16.97 -31.23
N PRO A 65 41.74 16.14 -31.86
CA PRO A 65 41.26 15.12 -32.80
C PRO A 65 40.26 14.16 -32.15
N ALA A 66 39.15 13.87 -32.83
CA ALA A 66 38.12 12.95 -32.39
C ALA A 66 38.68 11.54 -32.11
N THR A 67 39.76 11.15 -32.80
CA THR A 67 40.47 9.89 -32.58
C THR A 67 40.99 9.72 -31.16
N GLN A 68 41.37 10.81 -30.46
CA GLN A 68 41.82 10.74 -29.06
C GLN A 68 40.65 10.42 -28.10
N PHE A 69 39.45 10.93 -28.38
CA PHE A 69 38.25 10.60 -27.60
C PHE A 69 37.86 9.14 -27.78
N LEU A 70 37.86 8.68 -29.04
CA LEU A 70 37.53 7.29 -29.38
C LEU A 70 38.59 6.28 -28.91
N ALA A 71 39.86 6.69 -28.81
CA ALA A 71 40.92 5.90 -28.18
C ALA A 71 40.79 5.83 -26.65
N GLY A 72 39.90 6.64 -26.06
CA GLY A 72 39.68 6.69 -24.62
C GLY A 72 40.72 7.52 -23.86
N ASP A 73 41.44 8.44 -24.53
CA ASP A 73 42.36 9.38 -23.86
C ASP A 73 41.59 10.39 -23.00
N TRP A 74 40.32 10.61 -23.33
CA TRP A 74 39.40 11.46 -22.61
C TRP A 74 38.31 10.62 -21.95
N LYS A 75 37.83 11.05 -20.78
CA LYS A 75 36.68 10.46 -20.10
C LYS A 75 35.77 11.54 -19.56
N GLU A 76 34.52 11.21 -19.35
CA GLU A 76 33.58 12.06 -18.62
C GLU A 76 34.16 12.44 -17.25
N TYR A 77 34.07 13.74 -16.94
CA TYR A 77 34.53 14.31 -15.69
C TYR A 77 33.38 15.02 -15.01
N THR A 78 32.76 14.36 -14.04
CA THR A 78 31.87 15.03 -13.11
C THR A 78 32.75 15.69 -12.04
N ALA A 79 32.84 17.02 -12.06
CA ALA A 79 33.55 17.76 -11.02
C ALA A 79 33.01 17.34 -9.65
N LYS A 80 33.91 16.97 -8.73
CA LYS A 80 33.50 16.67 -7.35
C LYS A 80 32.76 17.90 -6.83
N PRO A 81 31.51 17.75 -6.33
CA PRO A 81 30.76 18.89 -5.83
C PRO A 81 31.60 19.55 -4.74
N VAL A 82 31.80 20.87 -4.86
CA VAL A 82 32.51 21.65 -3.85
C VAL A 82 31.77 21.47 -2.53
N ALA A 83 32.52 21.20 -1.46
CA ALA A 83 31.95 21.02 -0.13
C ALA A 83 31.14 22.27 0.24
N LYS A 84 29.81 22.13 0.23
CA LYS A 84 28.90 23.17 0.70
C LYS A 84 28.76 22.99 2.20
N ALA A 85 29.04 24.05 2.97
CA ALA A 85 28.71 24.06 4.38
C ALA A 85 27.18 23.95 4.52
N VAL A 86 26.72 22.85 5.10
CA VAL A 86 25.30 22.65 5.43
C VAL A 86 25.08 23.16 6.85
N PRO A 87 24.00 23.90 7.13
CA PRO A 87 23.66 24.28 8.49
C PRO A 87 23.35 23.03 9.32
N PHE A 88 24.34 22.57 10.10
CA PHE A 88 24.25 21.33 10.88
C PHE A 88 23.04 21.30 11.81
N LEU A 89 22.71 22.45 12.44
CA LEU A 89 21.57 22.55 13.35
C LEU A 89 20.24 22.21 12.66
N ASP A 90 20.05 22.60 11.40
CA ASP A 90 18.83 22.29 10.65
C ASP A 90 18.76 20.82 10.25
N SER A 91 19.91 20.14 10.18
CA SER A 91 20.02 18.71 9.87
C SER A 91 19.89 17.78 11.09
N LEU A 92 19.75 18.34 12.30
CA LEU A 92 19.56 17.52 13.50
C LEU A 92 18.27 16.67 13.37
N PRO A 93 18.26 15.40 13.84
CA PRO A 93 17.09 14.53 13.75
C PRO A 93 15.83 15.12 14.37
N VAL A 94 15.96 15.96 15.41
CA VAL A 94 14.83 16.67 16.03
C VAL A 94 14.08 17.57 15.04
N ASN A 95 14.76 18.03 13.97
CA ASN A 95 14.19 18.85 12.90
C ASN A 95 13.74 18.01 11.69
N CYS A 96 13.80 16.68 11.77
CA CYS A 96 13.27 15.77 10.76
C CYS A 96 11.86 15.32 11.14
N LEU A 97 10.89 15.53 10.25
CA LEU A 97 9.49 15.14 10.49
C LEU A 97 9.35 13.63 10.72
N GLU A 98 10.06 12.81 9.94
CA GLU A 98 10.00 11.35 10.06
C GLU A 98 10.48 10.87 11.43
N PHE A 99 11.54 11.50 11.95
CA PHE A 99 12.05 11.22 13.27
C PHE A 99 11.05 11.61 14.37
N GLN A 100 10.44 12.80 14.28
CA GLN A 100 9.38 13.23 15.20
C GLN A 100 8.16 12.28 15.18
N MET A 101 7.76 11.81 13.98
CA MET A 101 6.70 10.82 13.84
C MET A 101 7.09 9.47 14.48
N GLY A 102 8.34 9.05 14.34
CA GLY A 102 8.88 7.86 15.01
C GLY A 102 8.81 7.97 16.53
N MET A 103 9.26 9.10 17.08
CA MET A 103 9.17 9.40 18.52
C MET A 103 7.72 9.43 19.01
N CYS A 104 6.80 10.03 18.25
CA CYS A 104 5.37 10.04 18.56
C CYS A 104 4.81 8.62 18.66
N LYS A 105 5.14 7.74 17.70
CA LYS A 105 4.71 6.33 17.73
C LYS A 105 5.26 5.59 18.93
N ALA A 106 6.54 5.80 19.25
CA ALA A 106 7.19 5.17 20.41
C ALA A 106 6.50 5.56 21.73
N ARG A 107 6.16 6.85 21.91
CA ARG A 107 5.42 7.33 23.10
C ARG A 107 4.03 6.70 23.22
N VAL A 108 3.29 6.60 22.11
CA VAL A 108 1.98 5.92 22.08
C VAL A 108 2.11 4.46 22.50
N LEU A 109 3.10 3.74 21.97
CA LEU A 109 3.34 2.34 22.30
C LEU A 109 3.73 2.15 23.78
N ASN A 110 4.61 3.00 24.31
CA ASN A 110 4.98 2.98 25.72
C ASN A 110 3.76 3.23 26.62
N GLN A 111 2.93 4.21 26.27
CA GLN A 111 1.69 4.46 27.03
C GLN A 111 0.73 3.29 26.97
N MET A 112 0.58 2.62 25.81
CA MET A 112 -0.25 1.41 25.72
C MET A 112 0.25 0.31 26.65
N ILE A 113 1.57 0.11 26.77
CA ILE A 113 2.14 -0.90 27.68
C ILE A 113 1.77 -0.57 29.12
N LEU A 114 1.92 0.69 29.54
CA LEU A 114 1.54 1.14 30.88
C LEU A 114 0.04 0.92 31.13
N ASP A 115 -0.81 1.35 30.19
CA ASP A 115 -2.27 1.18 30.29
C ASP A 115 -2.65 -0.31 30.33
N GLU A 116 -1.99 -1.15 29.53
CA GLU A 116 -2.22 -2.60 29.47
C GLU A 116 -1.90 -3.29 30.79
N THR A 117 -0.79 -2.91 31.44
CA THR A 117 -0.44 -3.47 32.76
C THR A 117 -1.50 -3.17 33.82
N MET A 118 -2.13 -1.99 33.77
CA MET A 118 -3.25 -1.65 34.65
C MET A 118 -4.54 -2.41 34.30
N GLY A 119 -4.76 -2.70 33.01
CA GLY A 119 -5.96 -3.38 32.51
C GLY A 119 -5.90 -4.91 32.57
N ALA A 120 -4.71 -5.50 32.66
CA ALA A 120 -4.46 -6.92 32.48
C ALA A 120 -5.27 -7.82 33.44
N SER A 121 -5.49 -7.36 34.68
CA SER A 121 -6.27 -8.07 35.69
C SER A 121 -7.73 -8.32 35.26
N HIS A 122 -8.28 -7.50 34.37
CA HIS A 122 -9.65 -7.69 33.89
C HIS A 122 -9.78 -8.77 32.81
N TYR A 123 -8.68 -9.19 32.17
CA TYR A 123 -8.72 -10.08 31.03
C TYR A 123 -9.02 -11.54 31.38
N GLU A 124 -8.72 -11.95 32.62
CA GLU A 124 -9.10 -13.28 33.14
C GLU A 124 -10.62 -13.49 33.12
N GLY A 125 -11.37 -12.39 33.27
CA GLY A 125 -12.83 -12.36 33.22
C GLY A 125 -13.43 -12.38 31.81
N LEU A 126 -12.65 -12.59 30.76
CA LEU A 126 -13.07 -12.49 29.36
C LEU A 126 -12.76 -13.75 28.55
N LYS A 127 -13.64 -14.07 27.59
CA LYS A 127 -13.45 -15.14 26.60
C LYS A 127 -13.63 -14.60 25.19
N VAL A 128 -12.63 -14.82 24.34
CA VAL A 128 -12.58 -14.31 22.96
C VAL A 128 -12.96 -15.41 21.97
N PHE A 129 -13.86 -15.10 21.02
CA PHE A 129 -14.31 -16.00 19.96
C PHE A 129 -14.04 -15.38 18.59
N LEU A 130 -13.55 -16.18 17.64
CA LEU A 130 -13.25 -15.74 16.28
C LEU A 130 -14.19 -16.30 15.20
N LYS A 131 -14.67 -17.54 15.38
CA LYS A 131 -15.53 -18.25 14.43
C LYS A 131 -16.77 -18.78 15.17
N PRO A 132 -17.96 -18.81 14.54
CA PRO A 132 -18.28 -18.30 13.19
C PRO A 132 -18.33 -16.77 13.10
N SER A 133 -18.36 -16.08 14.24
CA SER A 133 -18.36 -14.61 14.34
C SER A 133 -17.41 -14.15 15.43
N ARG A 134 -16.78 -12.99 15.23
CA ARG A 134 -16.02 -12.31 16.30
C ARG A 134 -16.95 -11.91 17.45
N ASP A 135 -16.56 -12.27 18.67
CA ASP A 135 -17.30 -11.97 19.89
C ASP A 135 -16.34 -11.99 21.09
N VAL A 136 -16.64 -11.18 22.10
CA VAL A 136 -15.96 -11.23 23.40
C VAL A 136 -17.04 -11.32 24.45
N ARG A 137 -16.96 -12.31 25.34
CA ARG A 137 -17.97 -12.52 26.40
C ARG A 137 -17.33 -12.45 27.77
N ALA A 138 -18.06 -11.91 28.72
CA ALA A 138 -17.66 -11.94 30.12
C ALA A 138 -17.83 -13.35 30.71
N THR A 139 -16.88 -13.81 31.50
CA THR A 139 -16.96 -15.04 32.30
C THR A 139 -17.34 -14.74 33.75
N ILE A 140 -17.09 -13.51 34.20
CA ILE A 140 -17.43 -12.99 35.53
C ILE A 140 -18.36 -11.77 35.42
N ARG A 141 -18.90 -11.34 36.55
CA ARG A 141 -19.71 -10.12 36.64
C ARG A 141 -18.79 -8.90 36.77
N PHE A 142 -19.07 -7.84 36.02
CA PHE A 142 -18.41 -6.55 36.14
C PHE A 142 -19.41 -5.46 36.51
N GLU A 143 -19.14 -4.75 37.60
CA GLU A 143 -19.91 -3.55 37.97
C GLU A 143 -19.65 -2.41 36.98
N LYS A 144 -20.55 -1.43 36.93
CA LYS A 144 -20.46 -0.31 35.97
C LYS A 144 -19.14 0.44 36.12
N GLY A 145 -18.36 0.50 35.05
CA GLY A 145 -17.04 1.14 35.01
C GLY A 145 -15.88 0.33 35.59
N ALA A 146 -16.12 -0.91 36.05
CA ALA A 146 -15.06 -1.77 36.54
C ALA A 146 -14.22 -2.36 35.38
N LEU A 147 -14.88 -2.80 34.30
CA LEU A 147 -14.20 -3.38 33.14
C LEU A 147 -13.55 -2.28 32.29
N GLN A 148 -12.24 -2.40 32.10
CA GLN A 148 -11.45 -1.55 31.22
C GLN A 148 -10.65 -2.43 30.26
N ILE A 149 -10.73 -2.13 28.96
CA ILE A 149 -10.01 -2.83 27.89
C ILE A 149 -9.26 -1.79 27.08
N VAL A 150 -7.93 -1.93 27.01
CA VAL A 150 -7.04 -0.98 26.34
C VAL A 150 -7.03 -1.23 24.83
N ALA A 151 -6.88 -0.18 24.02
CA ALA A 151 -6.81 -0.29 22.56
C ALA A 151 -5.42 -0.73 22.05
N SER A 152 -4.82 -1.74 22.68
CA SER A 152 -3.42 -2.15 22.47
C SER A 152 -3.17 -2.71 21.07
N THR A 153 -2.19 -2.16 20.34
CA THR A 153 -1.81 -2.60 18.98
C THR A 153 -0.37 -2.18 18.66
N HIS A 154 0.31 -2.94 17.79
CA HIS A 154 1.60 -2.52 17.21
C HIS A 154 1.43 -1.57 16.01
N ARG A 155 0.20 -1.35 15.54
CA ARG A 155 -0.10 -0.53 14.35
C ARG A 155 -0.54 0.87 14.75
N VAL A 156 0.44 1.75 14.90
CA VAL A 156 0.26 3.18 15.15
C VAL A 156 0.59 3.96 13.87
N ASP A 157 -0.42 4.64 13.33
CA ASP A 157 -0.30 5.50 12.16
C ASP A 157 -0.37 6.96 12.59
N VAL A 158 0.46 7.81 11.99
CA VAL A 158 0.45 9.26 12.21
C VAL A 158 0.25 9.89 10.84
N LYS A 159 -0.83 10.64 10.65
CA LYS A 159 -1.21 11.16 9.32
C LYS A 159 -1.65 12.61 9.42
N PRO A 160 -1.49 13.42 8.35
CA PRO A 160 -2.01 14.77 8.32
C PRO A 160 -3.50 14.80 8.67
N THR A 161 -3.91 15.81 9.46
CA THR A 161 -5.29 15.92 9.94
C THR A 161 -6.31 15.93 8.79
N GLY A 162 -7.41 15.21 8.98
CA GLY A 162 -8.47 15.05 7.98
C GLY A 162 -8.34 13.79 7.12
N SER A 163 -7.27 13.02 7.31
CA SER A 163 -7.16 11.67 6.75
C SER A 163 -8.17 10.74 7.42
N THR A 164 -9.06 10.12 6.63
CA THR A 164 -9.98 9.11 7.16
C THR A 164 -9.33 7.72 7.09
N MET A 165 -9.43 6.95 8.17
CA MET A 165 -9.01 5.55 8.19
C MET A 165 -10.17 4.67 8.63
N ASN A 166 -10.46 3.66 7.80
CA ASN A 166 -11.50 2.69 8.09
C ASN A 166 -11.02 1.73 9.18
N SER A 167 -11.90 1.41 10.13
CA SER A 167 -11.62 0.41 11.18
C SER A 167 -10.45 0.76 12.12
N SER A 168 -10.12 2.05 12.26
CA SER A 168 -9.16 2.56 13.23
C SER A 168 -9.85 3.42 14.29
N ILE A 169 -9.07 3.82 15.31
CA ILE A 169 -9.46 4.76 16.37
C ILE A 169 -8.45 5.89 16.40
N CYS A 170 -8.93 7.13 16.43
CA CYS A 170 -8.07 8.29 16.63
C CYS A 170 -7.74 8.42 18.12
N CYS A 171 -6.47 8.54 18.51
CA CYS A 171 -6.08 8.80 19.90
C CYS A 171 -6.08 10.28 20.26
N GLY A 172 -6.00 11.13 19.24
CA GLY A 172 -5.79 12.57 19.39
C GLY A 172 -4.96 13.10 18.24
N THR A 173 -4.53 14.34 18.38
CA THR A 173 -3.72 15.06 17.42
C THR A 173 -2.40 15.48 18.04
N VAL A 174 -1.37 15.68 17.23
CA VAL A 174 -0.06 16.17 17.68
C VAL A 174 0.43 17.24 16.72
N ASP A 175 1.11 18.25 17.25
CA ASP A 175 1.78 19.27 16.44
C ASP A 175 3.24 18.86 16.24
N MET A 176 3.65 18.72 14.99
CA MET A 176 5.02 18.46 14.57
C MET A 176 5.35 19.47 13.47
N GLN A 177 6.39 20.26 13.68
CA GLN A 177 6.84 21.28 12.73
C GLN A 177 5.74 22.27 12.29
N ARG A 178 4.87 22.69 13.21
CA ARG A 178 3.74 23.60 12.94
C ARG A 178 2.65 22.98 12.04
N GLN A 179 2.66 21.67 11.87
CA GLN A 179 1.62 20.92 11.17
C GLN A 179 0.92 19.98 12.16
N ILE A 180 -0.40 19.84 12.02
CA ILE A 180 -1.21 19.00 12.90
C ILE A 180 -1.41 17.62 12.24
N PHE A 181 -1.12 16.58 13.00
CA PHE A 181 -1.27 15.20 12.59
C PHE A 181 -2.25 14.47 13.51
N ASP A 182 -3.09 13.63 12.95
CA ASP A 182 -3.96 12.70 13.66
C ASP A 182 -3.19 11.39 13.94
N ILE A 183 -3.34 10.88 15.16
CA ILE A 183 -2.74 9.61 15.59
C ILE A 183 -3.82 8.53 15.57
N TRP A 184 -3.59 7.47 14.81
CA TRP A 184 -4.55 6.40 14.57
C TRP A 184 -4.03 5.04 15.04
N LEU A 185 -4.90 4.28 15.70
CA LEU A 185 -4.66 2.89 16.08
C LEU A 185 -5.46 1.98 15.17
N SER A 186 -4.79 0.98 14.61
CA SER A 186 -5.39 0.05 13.66
C SER A 186 -5.35 -1.39 14.18
N SER A 187 -6.34 -2.18 13.78
CA SER A 187 -6.41 -3.60 14.16
C SER A 187 -5.20 -4.39 13.64
N PRO A 188 -4.54 -5.21 14.50
CA PRO A 188 -3.42 -6.07 14.10
C PRO A 188 -3.88 -7.34 13.36
N VAL A 189 -5.20 -7.60 13.26
CA VAL A 189 -5.80 -8.88 12.83
C VAL A 189 -5.74 -9.10 11.30
N GLN A 190 -4.71 -8.62 10.61
CA GLN A 190 -4.45 -8.98 9.21
C GLN A 190 -3.50 -10.19 9.13
N GLN A 191 -3.89 -11.15 8.27
CA GLN A 191 -3.24 -12.33 7.64
C GLN A 191 -1.78 -12.76 7.96
N SER A 192 -1.17 -12.35 9.06
CA SER A 192 0.12 -12.89 9.49
C SER A 192 -0.08 -14.21 10.28
N PRO A 193 0.91 -15.11 10.31
CA PRO A 193 0.86 -16.33 11.12
C PRO A 193 0.98 -16.05 12.64
N THR A 194 1.53 -14.90 13.03
CA THR A 194 1.72 -14.46 14.42
C THR A 194 0.69 -13.39 14.80
N GLN A 195 -0.61 -13.75 14.73
CA GLN A 195 -1.67 -12.78 15.00
C GLN A 195 -1.72 -12.43 16.48
N VAL A 196 -1.43 -11.18 16.81
CA VAL A 196 -1.74 -10.62 18.13
C VAL A 196 -3.26 -10.55 18.26
N LEU A 197 -3.83 -11.46 19.04
CA LEU A 197 -5.27 -11.53 19.32
C LEU A 197 -5.58 -10.75 20.60
N HIS A 198 -5.90 -9.46 20.45
CA HIS A 198 -6.27 -8.61 21.58
C HIS A 198 -7.80 -8.43 21.67
N PRO A 199 -8.44 -8.58 22.87
CA PRO A 199 -9.90 -8.54 23.03
C PRO A 199 -10.54 -7.31 22.41
N PHE A 200 -9.89 -6.15 22.57
CA PHE A 200 -10.36 -4.86 22.06
C PHE A 200 -10.70 -4.90 20.55
N TRP A 201 -9.83 -5.51 19.74
CA TRP A 201 -9.98 -5.55 18.28
C TRP A 201 -10.93 -6.65 17.80
N VAL A 202 -11.48 -7.44 18.73
CA VAL A 202 -12.47 -8.50 18.48
C VAL A 202 -13.87 -8.08 18.94
N LEU A 203 -13.97 -7.00 19.72
CA LEU A 203 -15.25 -6.43 20.15
C LEU A 203 -16.18 -6.17 18.97
N ARG A 204 -17.46 -6.50 19.15
CA ARG A 204 -18.49 -6.07 18.22
C ARG A 204 -18.71 -4.57 18.39
N THR A 205 -19.00 -3.87 17.30
CA THR A 205 -19.35 -2.44 17.33
C THR A 205 -20.79 -2.25 16.92
N SER A 206 -21.54 -1.41 17.63
CA SER A 206 -22.89 -0.98 17.23
C SER A 206 -23.02 0.54 17.33
N ALA A 207 -23.86 1.11 16.47
CA ALA A 207 -24.26 2.51 16.55
C ALA A 207 -25.49 2.72 17.46
N ASN A 208 -26.14 1.64 17.90
CA ASN A 208 -27.29 1.70 18.79
C ASN A 208 -26.82 1.67 20.25
N VAL A 209 -26.92 2.81 20.95
CA VAL A 209 -26.51 2.95 22.37
C VAL A 209 -27.24 1.95 23.28
N ALA A 210 -28.48 1.55 22.94
CA ALA A 210 -29.24 0.60 23.75
C ALA A 210 -28.60 -0.80 23.77
N GLU A 211 -28.01 -1.23 22.65
CA GLU A 211 -27.34 -2.52 22.49
C GLU A 211 -25.91 -2.53 23.05
N CYS A 212 -25.31 -1.35 23.20
CA CYS A 212 -23.92 -1.24 23.65
C CYS A 212 -23.83 -1.32 25.18
N ASN A 213 -22.76 -1.96 25.65
CA ASN A 213 -22.39 -2.01 27.06
C ASN A 213 -20.96 -1.49 27.32
N LEU A 214 -20.22 -1.13 26.27
CA LEU A 214 -18.91 -0.47 26.34
C LEU A 214 -18.94 0.90 25.61
N GLU A 215 -18.16 1.85 26.12
CA GLU A 215 -17.92 3.17 25.52
C GLU A 215 -16.42 3.51 25.57
N LEU A 216 -15.92 4.26 24.57
CA LEU A 216 -14.55 4.78 24.61
C LEU A 216 -14.44 5.95 25.58
N THR A 217 -13.44 5.90 26.45
CA THR A 217 -13.12 6.94 27.42
C THR A 217 -11.69 7.44 27.19
N PRO A 218 -11.46 8.76 27.06
CA PRO A 218 -12.45 9.85 27.11
C PRO A 218 -13.32 9.91 25.83
N LYS A 219 -14.54 10.44 25.93
CA LYS A 219 -15.50 10.51 24.80
C LYS A 219 -14.99 11.37 23.63
N ASN A 220 -14.21 12.40 23.92
CA ASN A 220 -13.65 13.33 22.94
C ASN A 220 -12.17 13.05 22.60
N HIS A 221 -11.76 11.78 22.60
CA HIS A 221 -10.38 11.38 22.35
C HIS A 221 -9.82 11.95 21.03
N GLY A 222 -10.61 11.94 19.95
CA GLY A 222 -10.13 12.38 18.63
C GLY A 222 -9.85 13.89 18.52
N GLY A 223 -10.38 14.71 19.43
CA GLY A 223 -10.14 16.15 19.45
C GLY A 223 -9.01 16.59 20.39
N ARG A 224 -8.40 15.66 21.12
CA ARG A 224 -7.39 15.99 22.13
C ARG A 224 -6.04 16.25 21.46
N ARG A 225 -5.45 17.40 21.74
CA ARG A 225 -4.08 17.71 21.30
C ARG A 225 -3.08 17.18 22.32
N LEU A 226 -2.29 16.20 21.90
CA LEU A 226 -1.17 15.62 22.63
C LEU A 226 0.07 16.49 22.40
N ARG A 227 0.87 16.69 23.45
CA ARG A 227 2.12 17.44 23.39
C ARG A 227 3.28 16.46 23.29
N MET A 228 4.20 16.71 22.36
CA MET A 228 5.40 15.89 22.21
C MET A 228 6.25 15.89 23.48
N ASP A 229 6.21 16.91 24.31
CA ASP A 229 6.98 16.97 25.57
C ASP A 229 6.11 16.75 26.82
N GLY A 230 4.84 16.37 26.65
CA GLY A 230 3.93 16.15 27.76
C GLY A 230 4.05 14.75 28.36
N ASP A 231 3.92 14.65 29.68
CA ASP A 231 4.02 13.39 30.43
C ASP A 231 2.76 12.53 30.33
N SER A 232 1.61 13.12 30.00
CA SER A 232 0.33 12.41 30.01
C SER A 232 -0.23 12.21 28.59
N TRP A 233 0.09 11.07 27.99
CA TRP A 233 -0.60 10.57 26.80
C TRP A 233 -1.75 9.70 27.29
N HIS A 234 -2.96 9.92 26.80
CA HIS A 234 -4.10 9.08 27.19
C HIS A 234 -4.64 8.38 25.98
N ILE A 235 -4.38 7.07 25.92
CA ILE A 235 -4.93 6.23 24.88
C ILE A 235 -6.40 5.93 25.23
N PRO A 236 -7.33 6.05 24.28
CA PRO A 236 -8.73 5.75 24.56
C PRO A 236 -8.89 4.28 24.96
N ILE A 237 -9.55 4.07 26.10
CA ILE A 237 -9.88 2.74 26.63
C ILE A 237 -11.37 2.45 26.47
N ALA A 238 -11.73 1.21 26.18
CA ALA A 238 -13.13 0.77 26.22
C ALA A 238 -13.50 0.46 27.67
N LYS A 239 -14.48 1.19 28.20
CA LYS A 239 -14.95 1.06 29.57
C LYS A 239 -16.43 0.68 29.58
N ASN A 240 -16.84 -0.20 30.48
CA ASN A 240 -18.24 -0.60 30.52
C ASN A 240 -19.16 0.50 31.08
N SER A 241 -20.22 0.81 30.33
CA SER A 241 -21.22 1.81 30.70
C SER A 241 -22.41 1.24 31.47
N LYS A 242 -22.54 -0.10 31.51
CA LYS A 242 -23.59 -0.86 32.20
C LYS A 242 -22.95 -2.01 32.99
N VAL A 243 -23.69 -2.56 33.96
CA VAL A 243 -23.31 -3.82 34.62
C VAL A 243 -23.29 -4.94 33.57
N ILE A 244 -22.27 -5.79 33.60
CA ILE A 244 -22.08 -6.92 32.68
C ILE A 244 -22.15 -8.19 33.51
N ASN A 245 -23.00 -9.14 33.10
CA ASN A 245 -23.13 -10.44 33.76
C ASN A 245 -22.33 -11.52 33.01
N PRO A 246 -22.00 -12.63 33.68
CA PRO A 246 -21.40 -13.79 33.03
C PRO A 246 -22.24 -14.24 31.81
N GLY A 247 -21.57 -14.43 30.68
CA GLY A 247 -22.18 -14.83 29.40
C GLY A 247 -22.58 -13.68 28.48
N ASP A 248 -22.62 -12.43 28.97
CA ASP A 248 -22.97 -11.26 28.16
C ASP A 248 -21.89 -10.98 27.09
N SER A 249 -22.33 -10.69 25.87
CA SER A 249 -21.45 -10.21 24.79
C SER A 249 -21.09 -8.76 24.99
N LEU A 250 -19.82 -8.43 24.77
CA LEU A 250 -19.30 -7.07 24.84
C LEU A 250 -19.48 -6.35 23.50
N ILE A 251 -20.16 -5.20 23.53
CA ILE A 251 -20.52 -4.41 22.36
C ILE A 251 -20.10 -2.96 22.61
N LEU A 252 -19.15 -2.50 21.81
CA LEU A 252 -18.61 -1.14 21.84
C LEU A 252 -19.48 -0.18 21.04
N TYR A 253 -19.86 0.92 21.68
CA TYR A 253 -20.52 2.02 21.00
C TYR A 253 -19.56 2.71 20.04
N LYS A 254 -19.90 2.72 18.74
CA LYS A 254 -19.21 3.48 17.70
C LYS A 254 -20.23 4.34 16.96
N PRO A 255 -20.19 5.67 17.10
CA PRO A 255 -21.12 6.53 16.38
C PRO A 255 -20.93 6.33 14.87
N VAL A 256 -22.04 6.30 14.12
CA VAL A 256 -21.95 6.40 12.66
C VAL A 256 -21.43 7.80 12.38
N THR A 257 -20.19 7.91 11.89
CA THR A 257 -19.71 9.16 11.33
C THR A 257 -20.62 9.47 10.16
N ALA A 258 -21.59 10.37 10.36
CA ALA A 258 -22.44 10.84 9.28
C ALA A 258 -21.48 11.31 8.19
N ALA A 259 -21.52 10.66 7.03
CA ALA A 259 -20.71 11.07 5.90
C ALA A 259 -20.99 12.56 5.71
N LYS A 260 -19.99 13.40 6.01
CA LYS A 260 -20.14 14.85 5.88
C LYS A 260 -20.60 15.05 4.43
N PRO A 261 -21.82 15.55 4.19
CA PRO A 261 -22.32 15.68 2.83
C PRO A 261 -21.30 16.54 2.10
N GLU A 262 -20.70 15.95 1.08
CA GLU A 262 -19.67 16.60 0.28
C GLU A 262 -20.28 17.93 -0.18
N PRO A 263 -19.77 19.09 0.28
CA PRO A 263 -20.35 20.35 -0.10
C PRO A 263 -20.29 20.41 -1.63
N LEU A 264 -21.45 20.66 -2.26
CA LEU A 264 -21.54 20.88 -3.70
C LEU A 264 -20.71 22.13 -4.02
N VAL A 265 -19.43 21.95 -4.31
CA VAL A 265 -18.55 23.04 -4.72
C VAL A 265 -18.93 23.36 -6.17
N PRO A 266 -19.44 24.56 -6.47
CA PRO A 266 -19.59 25.00 -7.86
C PRO A 266 -18.21 25.01 -8.52
N GLU A 267 -18.11 24.40 -9.70
CA GLU A 267 -16.87 24.26 -10.47
C GLU A 267 -16.10 25.58 -10.56
N LYS A 268 -15.01 25.70 -9.79
CA LYS A 268 -14.04 26.78 -9.99
C LYS A 268 -13.14 26.40 -11.16
N LYS A 269 -13.21 27.17 -12.25
CA LYS A 269 -12.24 27.17 -13.34
C LYS A 269 -10.83 27.32 -12.75
N ARG A 270 -10.03 26.26 -12.86
CA ARG A 270 -8.67 26.19 -12.33
C ARG A 270 -7.75 26.99 -13.26
N VAL A 271 -7.37 28.19 -12.83
CA VAL A 271 -6.25 28.94 -13.41
C VAL A 271 -4.98 28.43 -12.75
N THR A 272 -4.11 27.82 -13.54
CA THR A 272 -2.85 27.24 -13.08
C THR A 272 -1.77 28.32 -13.08
N THR A 273 -1.32 28.75 -11.90
CA THR A 273 -0.16 29.63 -11.76
C THR A 273 1.10 28.77 -11.67
N LYS A 274 2.04 28.98 -12.60
CA LYS A 274 3.36 28.32 -12.63
C LYS A 274 4.26 28.85 -11.50
N GLN A 275 4.96 27.96 -10.80
CA GLN A 275 6.17 28.28 -10.03
C GLN A 275 7.38 27.56 -10.66
N PRO A 276 8.61 28.10 -10.56
CA PRO A 276 9.78 27.58 -11.25
C PRO A 276 10.61 26.57 -10.43
N ASP A 277 11.01 25.51 -11.14
CA ASP A 277 12.23 24.69 -11.13
C ASP A 277 12.95 24.32 -9.81
N SER A 278 12.85 23.03 -9.48
CA SER A 278 13.97 22.23 -8.99
C SER A 278 13.96 20.88 -9.71
N SER A 279 14.98 20.62 -10.53
CA SER A 279 15.12 19.47 -11.41
C SER A 279 15.33 18.15 -10.64
N VAL A 280 14.25 17.40 -10.50
CA VAL A 280 14.26 15.94 -10.30
C VAL A 280 13.52 15.41 -11.52
N ASP A 281 14.09 14.44 -12.24
CA ASP A 281 13.48 13.84 -13.44
C ASP A 281 12.05 13.40 -13.14
N GLU A 282 11.07 14.24 -13.51
CA GLU A 282 9.66 13.90 -13.35
C GLU A 282 9.38 12.67 -14.23
N PRO A 283 8.78 11.60 -13.68
CA PRO A 283 8.45 10.44 -14.47
C PRO A 283 7.50 10.87 -15.58
N SER A 284 7.92 10.69 -16.84
CA SER A 284 7.11 11.00 -18.03
C SER A 284 5.72 10.38 -17.88
N VAL A 285 4.70 11.22 -17.67
CA VAL A 285 3.31 10.77 -17.53
C VAL A 285 2.72 10.56 -18.93
N TRP A 286 2.50 9.32 -19.30
CA TRP A 286 1.83 8.98 -20.56
C TRP A 286 0.31 8.97 -20.37
N ALA A 287 -0.41 9.55 -21.32
CA ALA A 287 -1.86 9.57 -21.34
C ALA A 287 -2.38 8.86 -22.58
N ILE A 288 -3.13 7.78 -22.39
CA ILE A 288 -3.78 7.04 -23.48
C ILE A 288 -5.18 7.63 -23.70
N THR A 289 -5.49 7.88 -24.97
CA THR A 289 -6.81 8.28 -25.46
C THR A 289 -7.24 7.31 -26.54
N GLY A 290 -8.51 6.89 -26.56
CA GLY A 290 -9.04 5.93 -27.55
C GLY A 290 -9.75 4.75 -26.90
N GLY A 291 -9.97 3.68 -27.67
CA GLY A 291 -10.75 2.52 -27.26
C GLY A 291 -12.20 2.87 -26.95
N MET A 292 -12.77 2.27 -25.89
CA MET A 292 -14.12 2.59 -25.42
C MET A 292 -14.15 3.75 -24.40
N LEU A 293 -13.04 4.47 -24.18
CA LEU A 293 -13.04 5.64 -23.29
C LEU A 293 -13.94 6.74 -23.86
N LYS A 294 -14.72 7.37 -22.97
CA LYS A 294 -15.44 8.60 -23.33
C LYS A 294 -14.41 9.68 -23.71
N LYS A 295 -14.71 10.52 -24.71
CA LYS A 295 -13.82 11.59 -25.22
C LYS A 295 -13.21 12.50 -24.13
N SER A 296 -13.87 12.63 -22.97
CA SER A 296 -13.42 13.44 -21.84
C SER A 296 -12.48 12.71 -20.87
N LEU A 297 -12.33 11.38 -20.97
CA LEU A 297 -11.53 10.58 -20.05
C LEU A 297 -10.19 10.24 -20.71
N LYS A 298 -9.10 10.48 -19.97
CA LYS A 298 -7.74 10.08 -20.33
C LYS A 298 -7.29 9.00 -19.34
N TRP A 299 -6.67 7.94 -19.85
CA TRP A 299 -6.04 6.94 -19.00
C TRP A 299 -4.59 7.36 -18.74
N LEU A 300 -4.33 7.84 -17.52
CA LEU A 300 -2.97 8.12 -17.05
C LEU A 300 -2.33 6.81 -16.63
N VAL A 301 -1.47 6.28 -17.49
CA VAL A 301 -0.86 4.97 -17.28
C VAL A 301 0.37 5.09 -16.41
N LYS A 302 0.55 4.10 -15.53
CA LYS A 302 1.84 3.88 -14.90
C LYS A 302 2.75 3.19 -15.91
N THR A 303 3.90 3.79 -16.15
CA THR A 303 4.87 3.28 -17.11
C THR A 303 6.19 2.95 -16.44
N LYS A 304 6.90 1.97 -16.99
CA LYS A 304 8.24 1.58 -16.55
C LYS A 304 9.11 1.24 -17.75
N THR A 305 10.32 1.76 -17.81
CA THR A 305 11.28 1.42 -18.87
C THR A 305 12.15 0.24 -18.42
N VAL A 306 12.24 -0.81 -19.23
CA VAL A 306 13.09 -1.99 -19.00
C VAL A 306 13.70 -2.40 -20.34
N GLU A 307 15.03 -2.54 -20.41
CA GLU A 307 15.73 -2.96 -21.65
C GLU A 307 15.33 -2.11 -22.86
N ASP A 308 15.34 -0.78 -22.70
CA ASP A 308 14.99 0.23 -23.71
C ASP A 308 13.55 0.17 -24.26
N LYS A 309 12.70 -0.69 -23.69
CA LYS A 309 11.28 -0.78 -24.00
C LYS A 309 10.46 -0.13 -22.90
N LEU A 310 9.39 0.55 -23.30
CA LEU A 310 8.46 1.22 -22.40
C LEU A 310 7.29 0.27 -22.12
N PHE A 311 7.04 -0.04 -20.85
CA PHE A 311 5.95 -0.93 -20.44
C PHE A 311 4.84 -0.15 -19.73
N VAL A 312 3.61 -0.62 -19.85
CA VAL A 312 2.42 -0.14 -19.16
C VAL A 312 1.91 -1.19 -18.16
N GLU A 313 1.54 -0.74 -16.97
CA GLU A 313 0.88 -1.55 -15.94
C GLU A 313 -0.60 -1.79 -16.31
N ILE A 314 -1.00 -3.06 -16.38
CA ILE A 314 -2.37 -3.49 -16.65
C ILE A 314 -2.88 -4.31 -15.47
N ASP A 315 -3.86 -3.75 -14.75
CA ASP A 315 -4.54 -4.39 -13.64
C ASP A 315 -6.05 -4.53 -13.95
N LYS A 316 -6.61 -5.68 -13.59
CA LYS A 316 -8.05 -5.97 -13.69
C LYS A 316 -8.93 -5.04 -12.84
N TRP A 317 -8.35 -4.33 -11.88
CA TRP A 317 -8.99 -3.33 -11.03
C TRP A 317 -8.66 -1.88 -11.39
N ASP A 318 -7.88 -1.64 -12.45
CA ASP A 318 -7.53 -0.28 -12.86
C ASP A 318 -8.79 0.47 -13.34
N ARG A 319 -9.06 1.59 -12.67
CA ARG A 319 -10.22 2.46 -12.91
C ARG A 319 -10.27 3.04 -14.31
N ALA A 320 -9.14 3.11 -15.01
CA ALA A 320 -9.02 3.66 -16.34
C ALA A 320 -8.87 2.56 -17.42
N PHE A 321 -8.20 1.44 -17.13
CA PHE A 321 -8.17 0.29 -18.04
C PHE A 321 -9.55 -0.37 -18.21
N VAL A 322 -10.30 -0.56 -17.12
CA VAL A 322 -11.64 -1.17 -17.18
C VAL A 322 -12.58 -0.43 -18.16
N PRO A 323 -12.75 0.91 -18.09
CA PRO A 323 -13.56 1.63 -19.07
C PRO A 323 -12.91 1.73 -20.45
N PHE A 324 -11.58 1.62 -20.58
CA PHE A 324 -10.93 1.52 -21.88
C PHE A 324 -11.37 0.27 -22.64
N VAL A 325 -11.46 -0.87 -21.95
CA VAL A 325 -11.93 -2.13 -22.52
C VAL A 325 -13.46 -2.18 -22.66
N THR A 326 -14.19 -1.76 -21.63
CA THR A 326 -15.64 -2.07 -21.51
C THR A 326 -16.56 -0.89 -21.83
N GLY A 327 -16.01 0.32 -21.93
CA GLY A 327 -16.77 1.57 -22.02
C GLY A 327 -17.52 1.96 -20.74
N LYS A 328 -17.40 1.17 -19.67
CA LYS A 328 -18.13 1.36 -18.41
C LYS A 328 -17.14 1.52 -17.25
N PRO A 329 -17.32 2.51 -16.37
CA PRO A 329 -16.45 2.67 -15.21
C PRO A 329 -16.66 1.53 -14.21
N ILE A 330 -15.62 1.22 -13.44
CA ILE A 330 -15.71 0.24 -12.37
C ILE A 330 -16.79 0.63 -11.34
N GLN A 331 -17.65 -0.31 -10.98
CA GLN A 331 -18.69 -0.11 -9.98
C GLN A 331 -18.35 -0.91 -8.72
N LEU A 332 -17.96 -0.22 -7.65
CA LEU A 332 -17.63 -0.84 -6.35
C LEU A 332 -18.82 -0.89 -5.38
N LYS A 333 -20.00 -0.41 -5.79
CA LYS A 333 -21.20 -0.40 -4.93
C LYS A 333 -21.77 -1.82 -4.85
N LYS A 334 -21.94 -2.35 -3.62
CA LYS A 334 -22.52 -3.68 -3.35
C LYS A 334 -23.89 -3.93 -4.00
N GLU A 335 -24.63 -2.86 -4.31
CA GLU A 335 -25.96 -2.95 -4.89
C GLU A 335 -25.98 -3.17 -6.41
N LYS A 336 -24.87 -2.94 -7.10
CA LYS A 336 -24.75 -3.17 -8.54
C LYS A 336 -23.74 -4.28 -8.76
N GLU A 337 -23.92 -5.04 -9.83
CA GLU A 337 -22.95 -6.08 -10.19
C GLU A 337 -21.61 -5.41 -10.46
N PRO A 338 -20.55 -5.81 -9.75
CA PRO A 338 -19.27 -5.14 -9.84
C PRO A 338 -18.72 -5.32 -11.25
N HIS A 339 -18.50 -4.20 -11.95
CA HIS A 339 -17.99 -4.20 -13.31
C HIS A 339 -16.46 -4.16 -13.28
N HIS A 340 -15.81 -5.33 -13.20
CA HIS A 340 -14.36 -5.48 -13.13
C HIS A 340 -13.86 -6.56 -14.09
N LEU A 341 -12.58 -6.56 -14.45
CA LEU A 341 -11.98 -7.53 -15.37
C LEU A 341 -11.42 -8.77 -14.64
N SER A 342 -11.92 -9.10 -13.44
CA SER A 342 -11.60 -10.37 -12.78
C SER A 342 -12.38 -11.54 -13.40
N ILE A 343 -12.13 -11.76 -14.69
CA ILE A 343 -12.73 -12.79 -15.56
C ILE A 343 -11.67 -13.84 -15.95
N LYS A 344 -12.11 -14.99 -16.46
CA LYS A 344 -11.22 -16.10 -16.87
C LYS A 344 -10.17 -15.67 -17.90
N ALA A 345 -10.55 -14.83 -18.87
CA ALA A 345 -9.63 -14.32 -19.88
C ALA A 345 -8.44 -13.52 -19.30
N PHE A 346 -8.63 -12.75 -18.22
CA PHE A 346 -7.49 -12.08 -17.58
C PHE A 346 -6.52 -13.11 -16.97
N GLN A 347 -7.05 -14.18 -16.39
CA GLN A 347 -6.23 -15.27 -15.85
C GLN A 347 -5.48 -16.00 -16.97
N GLU A 348 -6.12 -16.23 -18.13
CA GLU A 348 -5.47 -16.83 -19.29
C GLU A 348 -4.27 -16.01 -19.79
N LEU A 349 -4.34 -14.67 -19.76
CA LEU A 349 -3.17 -13.83 -20.08
C LEU A 349 -2.04 -13.95 -19.05
N LEU A 350 -2.37 -14.08 -17.76
CA LEU A 350 -1.36 -14.33 -16.73
C LEU A 350 -0.71 -15.71 -16.90
N ASP A 351 -1.50 -16.71 -17.31
CA ASP A 351 -1.03 -18.06 -17.57
C ASP A 351 -0.14 -18.08 -18.84
N LEU A 352 -0.54 -17.39 -19.91
CA LEU A 352 0.30 -17.22 -21.11
C LEU A 352 1.65 -16.54 -20.80
N ARG A 353 1.67 -15.52 -19.93
CA ARG A 353 2.94 -14.91 -19.47
C ARG A 353 3.78 -15.91 -18.70
N LYS A 354 3.16 -16.68 -17.81
CA LYS A 354 3.86 -17.69 -17.02
C LYS A 354 4.47 -18.77 -17.92
N GLU A 355 3.72 -19.27 -18.90
CA GLU A 355 4.22 -20.21 -19.90
C GLU A 355 5.38 -19.61 -20.72
N ALA A 356 5.31 -18.32 -21.06
CA ALA A 356 6.41 -17.62 -21.72
C ALA A 356 7.67 -17.55 -20.85
N CYS A 357 7.53 -17.31 -19.54
CA CYS A 357 8.63 -17.36 -18.58
C CYS A 357 9.23 -18.77 -18.49
N ASP A 358 8.38 -19.80 -18.40
CA ASP A 358 8.80 -21.20 -18.37
C ASP A 358 9.56 -21.56 -19.66
N ARG A 359 9.04 -21.19 -20.84
CA ARG A 359 9.69 -21.42 -22.13
C ARG A 359 11.04 -20.70 -22.22
N ALA A 360 11.11 -19.42 -21.84
CA ALA A 360 12.33 -18.62 -21.91
C ALA A 360 13.43 -19.20 -21.01
N TYR A 361 13.10 -19.56 -19.76
CA TYR A 361 14.04 -20.19 -18.84
C TYR A 361 14.56 -21.53 -19.35
N ASN A 362 13.66 -22.45 -19.74
CA ASN A 362 14.07 -23.77 -20.20
C ASN A 362 14.86 -23.70 -21.52
N ARG A 363 14.57 -22.73 -22.39
CA ARG A 363 15.37 -22.46 -23.60
C ARG A 363 16.81 -22.09 -23.23
N HIS A 364 17.01 -21.08 -22.37
CA HIS A 364 18.35 -20.65 -21.97
C HIS A 364 19.16 -21.74 -21.25
N ILE A 365 18.50 -22.50 -20.38
CA ILE A 365 19.16 -23.59 -19.64
C ILE A 365 19.56 -24.75 -20.59
N ARG A 366 18.75 -25.08 -21.59
CA ARG A 366 19.11 -26.06 -22.64
C ARG A 366 20.27 -25.57 -23.51
N GLU A 367 20.24 -24.31 -23.94
CA GLU A 367 21.32 -23.70 -24.72
C GLU A 367 22.65 -23.68 -23.94
N ALA A 368 22.60 -23.35 -22.65
CA ALA A 368 23.76 -23.39 -21.77
C ALA A 368 24.31 -24.81 -21.60
N ALA A 369 23.44 -25.81 -21.38
CA ALA A 369 23.86 -27.21 -21.27
C ALA A 369 24.46 -27.74 -22.58
N ALA A 370 23.86 -27.40 -23.72
CA ALA A 370 24.37 -27.75 -25.04
C ALA A 370 25.76 -27.13 -25.31
N THR A 371 25.96 -25.88 -24.87
CA THR A 371 27.26 -25.19 -24.97
C THR A 371 28.32 -25.82 -24.06
N ALA A 372 27.93 -26.29 -22.88
CA ALA A 372 28.82 -26.97 -21.93
C ALA A 372 29.12 -28.44 -22.29
N GLY A 373 28.32 -29.05 -23.17
CA GLY A 373 28.40 -30.49 -23.48
C GLY A 373 27.76 -31.39 -22.42
N ASP A 374 26.94 -30.83 -21.54
CA ASP A 374 26.22 -31.56 -20.50
C ASP A 374 24.95 -32.22 -21.04
N LYS A 375 24.41 -33.21 -20.32
CA LYS A 375 23.11 -33.84 -20.64
C LYS A 375 21.99 -32.82 -20.53
N GLU A 376 20.98 -32.92 -21.42
CA GLU A 376 19.85 -32.00 -21.41
C GLU A 376 19.13 -32.01 -20.04
N PRO A 377 19.02 -30.84 -19.38
CA PRO A 377 18.38 -30.74 -18.07
C PRO A 377 16.87 -30.96 -18.19
N PRO A 378 16.23 -31.54 -17.15
CA PRO A 378 14.79 -31.77 -17.15
C PRO A 378 14.01 -30.46 -17.13
N HIS A 379 12.83 -30.47 -17.77
CA HIS A 379 11.92 -29.32 -17.78
C HIS A 379 11.50 -28.91 -16.36
N ARG A 380 11.61 -27.62 -16.05
CA ARG A 380 11.23 -27.05 -14.74
C ARG A 380 10.40 -25.78 -14.93
N ASN A 381 9.46 -25.54 -14.02
CA ASN A 381 8.77 -24.25 -13.96
C ASN A 381 9.73 -23.15 -13.46
N ALA A 382 9.60 -21.98 -14.07
CA ALA A 382 10.32 -20.77 -13.74
C ALA A 382 9.94 -20.23 -12.35
N ARG A 383 10.89 -19.55 -11.72
CA ARG A 383 10.76 -18.88 -10.42
C ARG A 383 11.11 -17.41 -10.58
N GLU A 384 10.71 -16.58 -9.62
CA GLU A 384 11.00 -15.14 -9.69
C GLU A 384 12.51 -14.82 -9.76
N ALA A 385 13.34 -15.64 -9.09
CA ALA A 385 14.79 -15.48 -9.11
C ALA A 385 15.46 -15.84 -10.46
N ASP A 386 14.74 -16.54 -11.34
CA ASP A 386 15.29 -16.97 -12.64
C ASP A 386 15.34 -15.81 -13.67
N VAL A 387 14.90 -14.60 -13.29
CA VAL A 387 15.00 -13.37 -14.10
C VAL A 387 16.42 -13.06 -14.57
N TYR A 388 17.44 -13.41 -13.77
CA TYR A 388 18.84 -13.18 -14.13
C TYR A 388 19.37 -14.17 -15.16
N VAL A 389 18.65 -15.28 -15.38
CA VAL A 389 19.01 -16.30 -16.37
C VAL A 389 18.31 -16.02 -17.70
N ALA A 390 17.00 -15.70 -17.64
CA ALA A 390 16.16 -15.59 -18.83
C ALA A 390 16.01 -14.14 -19.37
N GLY A 391 16.49 -13.14 -18.64
CA GLY A 391 16.30 -11.72 -18.96
C GLY A 391 15.12 -11.10 -18.21
N ARG A 392 15.02 -9.77 -18.23
CA ARG A 392 13.95 -9.04 -17.52
C ARG A 392 12.65 -8.98 -18.32
N THR A 393 12.69 -9.30 -19.60
CA THR A 393 11.55 -9.30 -20.51
C THR A 393 11.35 -10.67 -21.13
N VAL A 394 10.09 -11.02 -21.45
CA VAL A 394 9.72 -12.28 -22.10
C VAL A 394 8.68 -12.05 -23.19
N GLU A 395 8.76 -12.83 -24.27
CA GLU A 395 7.80 -12.81 -25.37
C GLU A 395 6.67 -13.81 -25.13
N MET A 396 5.48 -13.28 -24.88
CA MET A 396 4.25 -14.05 -24.74
C MET A 396 3.61 -14.29 -26.11
N GLU A 397 3.34 -15.56 -26.43
CA GLU A 397 2.65 -15.93 -27.67
C GLU A 397 1.14 -15.88 -27.42
N CYS A 398 0.47 -14.89 -28.02
CA CYS A 398 -0.95 -14.64 -27.84
C CYS A 398 -1.74 -15.20 -29.03
N PRO A 399 -2.84 -15.95 -28.80
CA PRO A 399 -3.60 -16.61 -29.86
C PRO A 399 -4.39 -15.61 -30.71
N GLU A 400 -4.97 -16.08 -31.81
CA GLU A 400 -5.92 -15.27 -32.58
C GLU A 400 -7.19 -14.98 -31.76
N VAL A 401 -7.72 -13.75 -31.88
CA VAL A 401 -8.94 -13.32 -31.19
C VAL A 401 -9.96 -12.86 -32.21
N VAL A 402 -11.12 -13.52 -32.19
CA VAL A 402 -12.30 -13.14 -32.97
C VAL A 402 -13.40 -12.72 -32.02
N PHE A 403 -13.96 -11.52 -32.21
CA PHE A 403 -15.10 -11.03 -31.43
C PHE A 403 -16.02 -10.14 -32.28
N GLY A 404 -17.17 -10.69 -32.68
CA GLY A 404 -18.07 -10.01 -33.62
C GLY A 404 -17.45 -9.93 -35.01
N GLU A 405 -17.33 -8.72 -35.55
CA GLU A 405 -16.70 -8.43 -36.85
C GLU A 405 -15.22 -8.07 -36.72
N GLU A 406 -14.72 -7.89 -35.48
CA GLU A 406 -13.33 -7.57 -35.20
C GLU A 406 -12.50 -8.86 -35.03
N THR A 407 -11.43 -8.98 -35.81
CA THR A 407 -10.45 -10.06 -35.70
C THR A 407 -9.05 -9.48 -35.54
N MET A 408 -8.30 -9.98 -34.56
CA MET A 408 -6.88 -9.69 -34.37
C MET A 408 -6.08 -10.99 -34.54
N PRO A 409 -5.08 -11.03 -35.43
CA PRO A 409 -4.27 -12.22 -35.64
C PRO A 409 -3.48 -12.58 -34.38
N ALA A 410 -3.02 -13.84 -34.32
CA ALA A 410 -2.05 -14.25 -33.30
C ALA A 410 -0.81 -13.36 -33.37
N GLN A 411 -0.31 -12.91 -32.21
CA GLN A 411 0.84 -12.03 -32.15
C GLN A 411 1.71 -12.29 -30.92
N ARG A 412 2.95 -11.81 -30.96
CA ARG A 412 3.89 -11.88 -29.84
C ARG A 412 3.88 -10.56 -29.07
N ILE A 413 3.58 -10.65 -27.79
CA ILE A 413 3.52 -9.50 -26.88
C ILE A 413 4.69 -9.58 -25.91
N VAL A 414 5.54 -8.56 -25.87
CA VAL A 414 6.64 -8.48 -24.91
C VAL A 414 6.09 -8.03 -23.56
N THR A 415 6.46 -8.75 -22.49
CA THR A 415 6.03 -8.47 -21.12
C THR A 415 7.23 -8.49 -20.17
N ILE A 416 7.11 -7.83 -19.01
CA ILE A 416 8.13 -7.94 -17.96
C ILE A 416 8.02 -9.32 -17.30
N TRP A 417 9.17 -9.93 -17.01
CA TRP A 417 9.28 -11.17 -16.25
C TRP A 417 8.51 -11.08 -14.93
N SER A 418 7.51 -11.94 -14.75
CA SER A 418 6.93 -12.21 -13.45
C SER A 418 6.14 -13.51 -13.43
N VAL A 419 6.37 -14.33 -12.40
CA VAL A 419 5.71 -15.64 -12.27
C VAL A 419 4.48 -15.55 -11.35
N LYS A 420 4.47 -14.61 -10.40
CA LYS A 420 3.44 -14.55 -9.34
C LYS A 420 2.62 -13.26 -9.31
N ASP A 421 3.06 -12.20 -9.96
CA ASP A 421 2.39 -10.90 -9.87
C ASP A 421 1.01 -10.95 -10.56
N PRO A 422 -0.11 -10.61 -9.89
CA PRO A 422 -1.42 -10.52 -10.53
C PRO A 422 -1.54 -9.38 -11.55
N VAL A 423 -0.55 -8.49 -11.63
CA VAL A 423 -0.51 -7.37 -12.57
C VAL A 423 0.30 -7.76 -13.81
N LEU A 424 -0.13 -7.30 -14.99
CA LEU A 424 0.55 -7.54 -16.26
C LEU A 424 1.28 -6.28 -16.71
N TRP A 425 2.58 -6.37 -16.96
CA TRP A 425 3.36 -5.27 -17.56
C TRP A 425 3.61 -5.59 -19.03
N VAL A 426 3.02 -4.81 -19.93
CA VAL A 426 3.03 -5.05 -21.38
C VAL A 426 3.74 -3.92 -22.09
N GLU A 427 4.51 -4.23 -23.13
CA GLU A 427 5.13 -3.21 -23.96
C GLU A 427 4.07 -2.25 -24.53
N LEU A 428 4.29 -0.95 -24.33
CA LEU A 428 3.35 0.11 -24.69
C LEU A 428 3.39 0.39 -26.19
N THR A 429 2.65 -0.42 -26.94
CA THR A 429 2.34 -0.22 -28.36
C THR A 429 0.82 -0.19 -28.58
N PRO A 430 0.32 0.55 -29.58
CA PRO A 430 -1.11 0.56 -29.92
C PRO A 430 -1.66 -0.84 -30.20
N GLU A 431 -0.91 -1.65 -30.95
CA GLU A 431 -1.32 -2.99 -31.38
C GLU A 431 -1.50 -3.95 -30.20
N ASN A 432 -0.63 -3.85 -29.18
CA ASN A 432 -0.75 -4.63 -27.95
C ASN A 432 -1.99 -4.22 -27.16
N LEU A 433 -2.27 -2.91 -27.07
CA LEU A 433 -3.42 -2.41 -26.32
C LEU A 433 -4.76 -2.77 -26.99
N ASP A 434 -4.83 -2.67 -28.32
CA ASP A 434 -6.02 -3.02 -29.09
C ASP A 434 -6.31 -4.52 -29.01
N TYR A 435 -5.27 -5.35 -29.12
CA TYR A 435 -5.39 -6.80 -28.91
C TYR A 435 -5.89 -7.14 -27.51
N LEU A 436 -5.30 -6.55 -26.47
CA LEU A 436 -5.73 -6.80 -25.09
C LEU A 436 -7.17 -6.32 -24.85
N ALA A 437 -7.57 -5.18 -25.43
CA ALA A 437 -8.93 -4.72 -25.36
C ALA A 437 -9.91 -5.69 -26.04
N LEU A 438 -9.57 -6.22 -27.22
CA LEU A 438 -10.40 -7.21 -27.92
C LEU A 438 -10.46 -8.54 -27.15
N PHE A 439 -9.32 -9.04 -26.67
CA PHE A 439 -9.20 -10.27 -25.87
C PHE A 439 -10.09 -10.20 -24.61
N MET A 440 -10.02 -9.09 -23.89
CA MET A 440 -10.83 -8.90 -22.67
C MET A 440 -12.32 -8.71 -22.98
N ARG A 441 -12.68 -8.04 -24.08
CA ARG A 441 -14.09 -7.89 -24.52
C ARG A 441 -14.72 -9.25 -24.81
N ARG A 442 -14.02 -10.11 -25.55
CA ARG A 442 -14.42 -11.51 -25.78
C ARG A 442 -14.61 -12.26 -24.47
N GLY A 443 -13.60 -12.23 -23.59
CA GLY A 443 -13.67 -12.92 -22.30
C GLY A 443 -14.80 -12.42 -21.41
N LEU A 444 -15.10 -11.13 -21.44
CA LEU A 444 -16.19 -10.54 -20.66
C LEU A 444 -17.55 -11.02 -21.17
N PHE A 445 -17.71 -11.13 -22.49
CA PHE A 445 -18.90 -11.69 -23.11
C PHE A 445 -19.12 -13.15 -22.71
N GLU A 446 -18.08 -13.99 -22.81
CA GLU A 446 -18.12 -15.40 -22.38
C GLU A 446 -18.41 -15.54 -20.87
N HIS A 447 -17.84 -14.66 -20.05
CA HIS A 447 -18.09 -14.66 -18.60
C HIS A 447 -19.55 -14.31 -18.26
N GLN A 448 -20.13 -13.33 -18.96
CA GLN A 448 -21.55 -12.98 -18.78
C GLN A 448 -22.50 -14.08 -19.26
N ALA A 449 -22.13 -14.79 -20.33
CA ALA A 449 -22.89 -15.93 -20.83
C ALA A 449 -22.89 -17.11 -19.84
N SER A 450 -21.73 -17.39 -19.22
CA SER A 450 -21.59 -18.47 -18.23
C SER A 450 -22.13 -18.12 -16.84
N ASN A 451 -22.14 -16.83 -16.48
CA ASN A 451 -22.64 -16.34 -15.20
C ASN A 451 -23.77 -15.33 -15.44
N PRO A 452 -24.94 -15.78 -15.94
CA PRO A 452 -26.05 -14.88 -16.18
C PRO A 452 -26.41 -14.20 -14.86
N PRO A 453 -26.64 -12.88 -14.87
CA PRO A 453 -26.98 -12.13 -13.66
C PRO A 453 -28.16 -12.82 -12.99
N LEU A 454 -28.00 -13.18 -11.71
CA LEU A 454 -29.10 -13.75 -10.92
C LEU A 454 -30.24 -12.75 -11.03
N ARG A 455 -31.27 -13.08 -11.82
CA ARG A 455 -32.43 -12.23 -12.04
C ARG A 455 -32.90 -11.83 -10.66
N ARG A 456 -32.61 -10.59 -10.25
CA ARG A 456 -33.09 -10.05 -8.99
C ARG A 456 -34.56 -10.31 -9.02
N ARG A 457 -35.05 -11.20 -8.13
CA ARG A 457 -36.48 -11.45 -7.98
C ARG A 457 -37.10 -10.08 -7.87
N LYS A 458 -37.72 -9.64 -8.95
CA LYS A 458 -38.44 -8.38 -9.03
C LYS A 458 -39.41 -8.54 -7.88
N LYS A 459 -39.20 -7.82 -6.78
CA LYS A 459 -40.18 -7.82 -5.69
C LYS A 459 -41.46 -7.44 -6.41
N LEU A 460 -42.35 -8.41 -6.60
CA LEU A 460 -43.64 -8.23 -7.25
C LEU A 460 -44.31 -7.12 -6.46
N ARG A 461 -44.16 -5.90 -6.97
CA ARG A 461 -44.71 -4.69 -6.41
C ARG A 461 -45.98 -4.51 -7.21
N GLY A 462 -47.06 -5.08 -6.69
CA GLY A 462 -48.37 -5.05 -7.32
C GLY A 462 -48.71 -6.34 -8.06
N GLU A 463 -48.94 -7.41 -7.31
CA GLU A 463 -50.06 -8.29 -7.63
C GLU A 463 -50.88 -8.37 -6.34
N GLU A 464 -52.17 -8.07 -6.44
CA GLU A 464 -53.10 -7.95 -5.32
C GLU A 464 -53.15 -9.26 -4.53
N VAL A 465 -52.33 -9.32 -3.48
CA VAL A 465 -52.47 -10.34 -2.44
C VAL A 465 -53.77 -10.03 -1.74
N ARG A 466 -54.84 -10.74 -2.15
CA ARG A 466 -56.03 -10.97 -1.33
C ARG A 466 -55.59 -11.19 0.11
N PRO A 467 -56.27 -10.62 1.12
CA PRO A 467 -55.88 -10.73 2.51
C PRO A 467 -55.89 -12.20 2.96
N ILE A 468 -54.74 -12.86 2.87
CA ILE A 468 -54.55 -14.18 3.50
C ILE A 468 -54.51 -13.91 4.99
N ALA A 469 -55.47 -14.52 5.68
CA ALA A 469 -55.73 -14.44 7.09
C ALA A 469 -54.44 -14.52 7.93
N GLY A 470 -54.40 -13.68 8.96
CA GLY A 470 -53.23 -13.39 9.77
C GLY A 470 -52.48 -14.62 10.26
N SER A 471 -51.21 -14.71 9.90
CA SER A 471 -50.25 -15.51 10.66
C SER A 471 -50.16 -14.95 12.08
N PRO A 472 -50.18 -15.79 13.13
CA PRO A 472 -50.35 -15.33 14.50
C PRO A 472 -49.17 -14.46 14.92
N LYS A 473 -49.48 -13.23 15.36
CA LYS A 473 -48.52 -12.36 16.06
C LYS A 473 -47.93 -13.15 17.22
N LYS A 474 -46.65 -13.47 17.13
CA LYS A 474 -45.86 -14.07 18.20
C LYS A 474 -45.88 -13.09 19.37
N LYS A 475 -46.82 -13.30 20.30
CA LYS A 475 -47.03 -12.51 21.51
C LYS A 475 -45.73 -12.58 22.31
N ASN A 476 -45.03 -11.45 22.41
CA ASN A 476 -43.93 -11.29 23.35
C ASN A 476 -44.43 -11.68 24.74
N ARG A 477 -43.96 -12.84 25.20
CA ARG A 477 -44.25 -13.43 26.50
C ARG A 477 -43.59 -12.53 27.55
N ARG A 478 -44.32 -11.48 27.96
CA ARG A 478 -44.00 -10.63 29.11
C ARG A 478 -43.74 -11.53 30.31
N GLY A 479 -42.60 -11.29 30.95
CA GLY A 479 -42.14 -11.99 32.14
C GLY A 479 -43.23 -12.06 33.20
N ARG A 480 -43.54 -13.30 33.58
CA ARG A 480 -44.39 -13.62 34.72
C ARG A 480 -43.61 -13.25 35.98
N LYS A 481 -44.03 -12.19 36.68
CA LYS A 481 -43.61 -11.88 38.05
C LYS A 481 -43.76 -13.16 38.90
N ARG A 482 -42.66 -13.74 39.37
CA ARG A 482 -42.68 -14.73 40.44
C ARG A 482 -42.82 -13.97 41.76
N LYS A 483 -43.95 -14.19 42.43
CA LYS A 483 -44.19 -13.96 43.85
C LYS A 483 -43.23 -14.88 44.62
N MET A 484 -42.40 -14.32 45.48
CA MET A 484 -41.75 -15.08 46.56
C MET A 484 -42.69 -15.09 47.77
N PRO A 485 -42.88 -16.23 48.45
CA PRO A 485 -43.31 -16.25 49.84
C PRO A 485 -42.09 -16.18 50.77
N ALA A 486 -42.22 -15.34 51.79
CA ALA A 486 -41.55 -15.45 53.09
C ALA A 486 -42.09 -16.71 53.80
N THR A 487 -41.53 -17.34 54.82
CA THR A 487 -40.57 -17.07 55.89
C THR A 487 -40.29 -18.47 56.46
N GLU A 488 -39.08 -18.80 56.91
CA GLU A 488 -38.89 -19.49 58.20
C GLU A 488 -37.42 -19.53 58.58
N GLU A 489 -37.23 -19.51 59.89
CA GLU A 489 -36.10 -18.95 60.63
C GLU A 489 -35.22 -20.11 61.19
N PRO A 490 -34.27 -19.88 62.13
CA PRO A 490 -32.91 -20.42 62.05
C PRO A 490 -32.65 -21.59 63.01
N GLU A 491 -31.45 -22.21 62.92
CA GLU A 491 -30.73 -22.74 64.09
C GLU A 491 -29.22 -22.92 63.77
N PRO A 492 -28.34 -22.98 64.80
CA PRO A 492 -27.00 -22.39 64.78
C PRO A 492 -25.85 -23.42 64.89
N VAL A 493 -24.65 -22.92 65.24
CA VAL A 493 -23.41 -23.61 65.68
C VAL A 493 -22.59 -24.23 64.50
N GLN A 494 -21.26 -24.07 64.32
CA GLN A 494 -20.13 -23.95 65.24
C GLN A 494 -18.96 -23.12 64.68
N GLU A 495 -18.25 -22.52 65.64
CA GLU A 495 -16.92 -21.93 65.57
C GLU A 495 -15.85 -22.91 65.07
N ALA A 496 -14.90 -22.40 64.29
CA ALA A 496 -13.53 -22.91 64.29
C ALA A 496 -12.58 -21.78 63.89
N GLU A 497 -11.85 -21.32 64.90
CA GLU A 497 -10.66 -20.47 64.79
C GLU A 497 -9.56 -21.19 63.99
N SER A 498 -8.82 -20.46 63.15
CA SER A 498 -7.39 -20.19 63.39
C SER A 498 -6.71 -19.53 62.18
N PRO A 499 -5.64 -18.74 62.42
CA PRO A 499 -5.10 -17.78 61.47
C PRO A 499 -3.85 -18.30 60.75
N HIS A 500 -3.65 -17.87 59.50
CA HIS A 500 -2.33 -17.99 58.87
C HIS A 500 -1.87 -16.64 58.32
N THR A 501 -0.99 -16.02 59.11
CA THR A 501 -0.12 -14.90 58.76
C THR A 501 0.97 -15.39 57.80
N PRO A 502 1.26 -14.70 56.68
CA PRO A 502 2.52 -14.87 55.97
C PRO A 502 3.60 -13.93 56.56
N PRO A 503 4.89 -14.33 56.49
CA PRO A 503 5.98 -13.60 57.11
C PRO A 503 6.36 -12.35 56.34
N VAL A 504 6.57 -11.29 57.11
CA VAL A 504 7.30 -10.07 56.75
C VAL A 504 8.77 -10.46 56.53
N LEU A 505 9.27 -10.27 55.31
CA LEU A 505 10.71 -10.18 55.06
C LEU A 505 11.05 -8.71 54.87
N ALA A 506 11.61 -8.14 55.93
CA ALA A 506 12.46 -6.96 55.85
C ALA A 506 13.74 -7.36 55.12
N GLY A 507 14.05 -6.64 54.05
CA GLY A 507 15.31 -6.71 53.34
C GLY A 507 15.75 -5.29 53.03
N ASP A 508 16.53 -4.73 53.95
CA ASP A 508 17.37 -3.56 53.72
C ASP A 508 18.45 -3.91 52.68
N SER A 509 18.58 -3.07 51.66
CA SER A 509 19.81 -2.86 50.87
C SER A 509 19.57 -1.59 50.05
N GLU A 510 19.92 -0.42 50.59
CA GLU A 510 21.20 0.27 50.32
C GLU A 510 21.43 0.51 48.82
N SER A 511 21.03 1.72 48.41
CA SER A 511 21.77 2.68 47.57
C SER A 511 22.85 2.14 46.62
N ASP A 512 22.56 2.24 45.32
CA ASP A 512 23.55 2.45 44.25
C ASP A 512 23.02 3.53 43.29
N GLU A 513 22.90 4.75 43.80
CA GLU A 513 22.93 5.98 42.99
C GLU A 513 24.31 6.61 43.22
N ASP A 514 25.26 6.42 42.29
CA ASP A 514 26.36 7.37 41.96
C ASP A 514 27.48 6.72 41.14
N VAL A 515 27.30 6.54 39.83
CA VAL A 515 28.43 6.25 38.90
C VAL A 515 28.37 7.05 37.58
N VAL A 516 27.40 7.94 37.35
CA VAL A 516 27.25 8.58 36.02
C VAL A 516 27.82 10.01 35.91
N GLN A 517 28.46 10.58 36.96
CA GLN A 517 29.00 11.95 36.88
C GLN A 517 30.50 12.10 36.54
N SER A 518 31.27 11.05 36.27
CA SER A 518 32.72 11.20 36.01
C SER A 518 33.18 11.15 34.55
N ILE A 519 32.30 11.24 33.55
CA ILE A 519 32.68 11.13 32.12
C ILE A 519 32.53 12.45 31.31
N LEU A 520 32.11 13.55 31.95
CA LEU A 520 31.92 14.84 31.24
C LEU A 520 32.92 15.95 31.57
N ASN A 521 34.11 15.63 32.08
CA ASN A 521 35.21 16.60 32.21
C ASN A 521 36.57 15.96 31.88
N SER A 522 36.77 15.56 30.63
CA SER A 522 38.09 15.21 30.06
C SER A 522 38.20 15.68 28.63
#